data_AF-A0A842MHB1-F1
#
_entry.id   AF-A0A842MHB1-F1
#
_cell.length_a   1.000
_cell.length_b   1.000
_cell.length_c   1.000
_cell.angle_alpha   90.00
_cell.angle_beta   90.00
_cell.angle_gamma   90.00
#
_symmetry.space_group_name_H-M   'P 1'
#
loop_
_entity.id
_entity.type
_entity.pdbx_description
1 polymer ?
#
loop_
_entity_poly.entity_id
_entity_poly.type
_entity_poly.pdbx_seq_one_letter_code
_entity_poly.pdbx_strand_id
1 'polypeptide(L)'
;MNSREAIAYLKGLLEGAPLTDEGEKRLFDAIFCAIDSLSLELQELKQRVDEGEKVYSDVLDSCLRLEDEMSDLHDEVDLLKGGEEAEGVEEDYEEFYASLTCPACGHSFYYQPDEYEEGEQLQCPSCGGFFDLPRS
;
A
#
# COMPACT_ATOMS: atom_id res chain seq x y z
N MET A 1 -13.56 24.42 29.25
CA MET A 1 -14.94 24.59 28.75
C MET A 1 -14.99 23.94 27.38
N ASN A 2 -15.78 22.87 27.22
CA ASN A 2 -15.97 22.18 25.95
C ASN A 2 -16.74 23.11 24.98
N SER A 3 -16.54 22.98 23.66
CA SER A 3 -17.27 23.76 22.65
C SER A 3 -18.79 23.73 22.89
N ARG A 4 -19.35 22.59 23.28
CA ARG A 4 -20.79 22.46 23.63
C ARG A 4 -21.20 23.29 24.85
N GLU A 5 -20.36 23.34 25.88
CA GLU A 5 -20.63 24.16 27.07
C GLU A 5 -20.59 25.66 26.73
N ALA A 6 -19.67 26.06 25.85
CA ALA A 6 -19.58 27.43 25.35
C ALA A 6 -20.81 27.80 24.49
N ILE A 7 -21.28 26.89 23.62
CA ILE A 7 -22.48 27.10 22.80
C ILE A 7 -23.73 27.20 23.69
N ALA A 8 -23.88 26.32 24.68
CA ALA A 8 -24.99 26.36 25.63
C ALA A 8 -24.98 27.65 26.48
N TYR A 9 -23.80 28.12 26.90
CA TYR A 9 -23.65 29.39 27.60
C TYR A 9 -24.08 30.58 26.72
N LEU A 10 -23.66 30.60 25.46
CA LEU A 10 -24.05 31.65 24.50
C LEU A 10 -25.55 31.63 24.20
N LYS A 11 -26.18 30.44 24.06
CA LYS A 11 -27.64 30.31 23.96
C LYS A 11 -28.34 30.92 25.17
N GLY A 12 -27.93 30.56 26.38
CA GLY A 12 -28.53 31.06 27.62
C GLY A 12 -28.41 32.58 27.79
N LEU A 13 -27.28 33.17 27.38
CA LEU A 13 -27.12 34.63 27.37
C LEU A 13 -28.07 35.32 26.38
N LEU A 14 -28.34 34.68 25.24
CA LEU A 14 -29.15 35.26 24.17
C LEU A 14 -30.66 35.13 24.46
N GLU A 15 -31.09 34.06 25.13
CA GLU A 15 -32.46 33.90 25.65
C GLU A 15 -32.80 34.93 26.74
N GLY A 16 -31.81 35.36 27.52
CA GLY A 16 -31.96 36.41 28.54
C GLY A 16 -31.92 37.83 27.99
N ALA A 17 -31.57 38.02 26.71
CA ALA A 17 -31.49 39.33 26.08
C ALA A 17 -32.87 39.80 25.56
N PRO A 18 -33.20 41.10 25.66
CA PRO A 18 -34.45 41.64 25.13
C PRO A 18 -34.39 41.74 23.60
N LEU A 19 -34.44 40.60 22.91
CA LEU A 19 -34.55 40.54 21.46
C LEU A 19 -35.97 40.94 21.06
N THR A 20 -36.09 42.11 20.43
CA THR A 20 -37.36 42.72 20.03
C THR A 20 -37.87 42.26 18.66
N ASP A 21 -37.02 41.71 17.81
CA ASP A 21 -37.39 41.21 16.48
C ASP A 21 -37.44 39.66 16.42
N GLU A 22 -38.53 39.12 15.86
CA GLU A 22 -38.67 37.67 15.64
C GLU A 22 -37.69 37.15 14.57
N GLY A 23 -37.32 37.99 13.61
CA GLY A 23 -36.35 37.66 12.57
C GLY A 23 -34.96 37.42 13.16
N GLU A 24 -34.50 38.32 14.03
CA GLU A 24 -33.24 38.19 14.77
C GLU A 24 -33.20 36.91 15.61
N LYS A 25 -34.27 36.58 16.35
CA LYS A 25 -34.34 35.31 17.12
C LYS A 25 -34.18 34.09 16.23
N ARG A 26 -34.91 34.00 15.12
CA ARG A 26 -34.81 32.88 14.17
C ARG A 26 -33.42 32.75 13.56
N LEU A 27 -32.77 33.88 13.25
CA LEU A 27 -31.40 33.88 12.74
C LEU A 27 -30.42 33.32 13.78
N PHE A 28 -30.51 33.77 15.04
CA PHE A 28 -29.65 33.25 16.10
C PHE A 28 -29.89 31.76 16.37
N ASP A 29 -31.14 31.32 16.39
CA ASP A 29 -31.47 29.89 16.53
C ASP A 29 -30.86 29.05 15.40
N ALA A 30 -30.95 29.51 14.16
CA ALA A 30 -30.34 28.84 13.02
C ALA A 30 -28.80 28.78 13.12
N ILE A 31 -28.16 29.89 13.53
CA ILE A 31 -26.72 29.95 13.76
C ILE A 31 -26.32 28.97 14.85
N PHE A 32 -27.03 28.95 15.97
CA PHE A 32 -26.73 28.04 17.05
C PHE A 32 -26.91 26.57 16.67
N CYS A 33 -27.96 26.24 15.92
CA CYS A 33 -28.13 24.88 15.38
C CYS A 33 -26.97 24.48 14.47
N ALA A 34 -26.49 25.40 13.62
CA ALA A 34 -25.33 25.15 12.77
C ALA A 34 -24.04 24.94 13.59
N ILE A 35 -23.79 25.78 14.60
CA ILE A 35 -22.62 25.64 15.48
C ILE A 35 -22.71 24.35 16.31
N ASP A 36 -23.89 23.97 16.79
CA ASP A 36 -24.11 22.69 17.50
C ASP A 36 -23.80 21.49 16.59
N SER A 37 -24.22 21.53 15.32
CA SER A 37 -23.89 20.51 14.31
C SER A 37 -22.38 20.43 14.06
N LEU A 38 -21.74 21.58 13.81
CA LEU A 38 -20.29 21.65 13.61
C LEU A 38 -19.52 21.14 14.85
N SER A 39 -20.02 21.42 16.05
CA SER A 39 -19.41 20.90 17.28
C SER A 39 -19.56 19.39 17.42
N LEU A 40 -20.60 18.76 16.87
CA LEU A 40 -20.71 17.29 16.82
C LEU A 40 -19.71 16.73 15.82
N GLU A 41 -19.71 17.27 14.60
CA GLU A 41 -18.79 16.85 13.53
C GLU A 41 -17.32 16.98 13.96
N LEU A 42 -16.95 18.05 14.67
CA LEU A 42 -15.61 18.22 15.24
C LEU A 42 -15.27 17.19 16.32
N GLN A 43 -16.24 16.79 17.15
CA GLN A 43 -16.02 15.75 18.16
C GLN A 43 -15.82 14.39 17.52
N GLU A 44 -16.64 14.04 16.51
CA GLU A 44 -16.48 12.82 15.72
C GLU A 44 -15.15 12.81 14.97
N LEU A 45 -14.75 13.93 14.37
CA LEU A 45 -13.46 14.04 13.70
C LEU A 45 -12.30 13.87 14.67
N LYS A 46 -12.38 14.49 15.86
CA LYS A 46 -11.37 14.31 16.90
C LYS A 46 -11.25 12.84 17.30
N GLN A 47 -12.38 12.15 17.52
CA GLN A 47 -12.36 10.73 17.84
C GLN A 47 -11.68 9.91 16.75
N ARG A 48 -11.98 10.18 15.48
CA ARG A 48 -11.35 9.50 14.34
C ARG A 48 -9.84 9.75 14.25
N VAL A 49 -9.39 10.96 14.59
CA VAL A 49 -7.96 11.29 14.65
C VAL A 49 -7.30 10.53 15.80
N ASP A 50 -7.87 10.56 17.00
CA ASP A 50 -7.34 9.85 18.17
C ASP A 50 -7.27 8.33 17.93
N GLU A 51 -8.24 7.75 17.22
CA GLU A 51 -8.21 6.35 16.79
C GLU A 51 -7.15 6.08 15.71
N GLY A 52 -7.01 6.98 14.74
CA GLY A 52 -5.98 6.91 13.70
C GLY A 52 -4.56 6.98 14.26
N GLU A 53 -4.32 7.84 15.25
CA GLU A 53 -3.03 7.96 15.93
C GLU A 53 -2.62 6.65 16.62
N LYS A 54 -3.58 5.94 17.24
CA LYS A 54 -3.32 4.64 17.86
C LYS A 54 -2.91 3.60 16.81
N VAL A 55 -3.69 3.50 15.73
CA VAL A 55 -3.38 2.56 14.63
C VAL A 55 -2.02 2.88 14.02
N TYR A 56 -1.71 4.16 13.82
CA TYR A 56 -0.40 4.59 13.31
C TYR A 56 0.74 4.18 14.26
N SER A 57 0.56 4.36 15.57
CA SER A 57 1.53 3.92 16.58
C SER A 57 1.75 2.41 16.51
N ASP A 58 0.67 1.60 16.47
CA ASP A 58 0.76 0.14 16.42
C ASP A 58 1.48 -0.35 15.14
N VAL A 59 1.23 0.32 14.01
CA VAL A 59 1.91 0.03 12.73
C VAL A 59 3.38 0.40 12.82
N LEU A 60 3.72 1.56 13.39
CA LEU A 60 5.10 1.98 13.56
C LEU A 60 5.89 0.99 14.42
N ASP A 61 5.32 0.56 15.55
CA ASP A 61 5.93 -0.44 16.42
C ASP A 61 6.15 -1.77 15.69
N SER A 62 5.20 -2.17 14.84
CA SER A 62 5.33 -3.37 14.01
C SER A 62 6.44 -3.24 12.96
N CYS A 63 6.57 -2.07 12.32
CA CYS A 63 7.65 -1.80 11.36
C CYS A 63 9.03 -1.84 12.00
N LEU A 64 9.20 -1.23 13.18
CA LEU A 64 10.46 -1.25 13.92
C LEU A 64 10.85 -2.69 14.28
N ARG A 65 9.88 -3.49 14.73
CA ARG A 65 10.12 -4.91 15.01
C ARG A 65 10.52 -5.69 13.77
N LEU A 66 9.89 -5.44 12.63
CA LEU A 66 10.28 -6.08 11.37
C LEU A 66 11.67 -5.65 10.91
N GLU A 67 12.06 -4.40 11.16
CA GLU A 67 13.41 -3.90 10.87
C GLU A 67 14.47 -4.65 11.70
N ASP A 68 14.22 -4.82 13.00
CA ASP A 68 15.07 -5.63 13.88
C ASP A 68 15.15 -7.09 13.39
N GLU A 69 14.01 -7.73 13.12
CA GLU A 69 13.95 -9.11 12.63
C GLU A 69 14.66 -9.28 11.26
N MET A 70 14.57 -8.28 10.37
CA MET A 70 15.30 -8.31 9.10
C MET A 70 16.81 -8.11 9.28
N SER A 71 17.23 -7.27 10.23
CA SER A 71 18.65 -7.11 10.55
C SER A 71 19.24 -8.42 11.06
N ASP A 72 18.55 -9.08 12.00
CA ASP A 72 18.97 -10.38 12.54
C ASP A 72 19.09 -11.43 11.42
N LEU A 73 18.12 -11.47 10.50
CA LEU A 73 18.15 -12.39 9.37
C LEU A 73 19.26 -12.06 8.37
N HIS A 74 19.55 -10.77 8.15
CA HIS A 74 20.64 -10.34 7.29
C HIS A 74 21.99 -10.81 7.85
N ASP A 75 22.20 -10.63 9.15
CA ASP A 75 23.40 -11.12 9.84
C ASP A 75 23.51 -12.66 9.77
N GLU A 76 22.40 -13.39 9.93
CA GLU A 76 22.38 -14.85 9.78
C GLU A 76 22.74 -15.28 8.36
N VAL A 77 22.19 -14.61 7.34
CA VAL A 77 22.51 -14.87 5.93
C VAL A 77 23.98 -14.58 5.63
N ASP A 78 24.54 -13.50 6.18
CA ASP A 78 25.95 -13.15 5.99
C ASP A 78 26.87 -14.17 6.68
N LEU A 79 26.48 -14.71 7.84
CA LEU A 79 27.19 -15.82 8.49
C LEU A 79 27.15 -17.11 7.68
N LEU A 80 26.02 -17.40 7.01
CA LEU A 80 25.91 -18.55 6.11
C LEU A 80 26.77 -18.37 4.85
N LYS A 81 26.84 -17.16 4.30
CA LYS A 81 27.70 -16.83 3.14
C LYS A 81 29.19 -16.80 3.51
N GLY A 82 29.53 -16.36 4.72
CA GLY A 82 30.90 -16.29 5.23
C GLY A 82 31.52 -17.66 5.60
N GLY A 83 30.76 -18.75 5.46
CA GLY A 83 31.25 -20.13 5.59
C GLY A 83 31.77 -20.74 4.29
N GLU A 84 31.58 -20.07 3.15
CA GLU A 84 32.09 -20.48 1.84
C GLU A 84 33.22 -19.53 1.41
N GLU A 85 34.40 -19.66 2.04
CA GLU A 85 35.65 -19.58 1.29
C GLU A 85 35.74 -20.80 0.34
N ALA A 86 34.75 -20.95 -0.54
CA ALA A 86 34.87 -21.77 -1.72
C ALA A 86 35.48 -20.86 -2.79
N GLU A 87 36.80 -20.88 -2.90
CA GLU A 87 37.47 -20.63 -4.18
C GLU A 87 36.84 -21.58 -5.21
N GLY A 88 35.79 -21.13 -5.88
CA GLY A 88 34.94 -21.98 -6.69
C GLY A 88 34.17 -21.13 -7.68
N VAL A 89 34.92 -20.54 -8.61
CA VAL A 89 34.49 -20.10 -9.94
C VAL A 89 33.05 -19.55 -9.98
N GLU A 90 32.90 -18.23 -9.93
CA GLU A 90 31.77 -17.58 -10.62
C GLU A 90 31.88 -17.95 -12.11
N GLU A 91 31.42 -19.14 -12.48
CA GLU A 91 30.92 -19.38 -13.81
C GLU A 91 29.65 -18.54 -13.88
N ASP A 92 29.82 -17.39 -14.51
CA ASP A 92 28.78 -16.50 -14.99
C ASP A 92 27.84 -17.28 -15.92
N TYR A 93 26.98 -18.11 -15.33
CA TYR A 93 25.84 -18.72 -16.00
C TYR A 93 24.77 -17.64 -16.17
N GLU A 94 25.07 -16.60 -16.94
CA GLU A 94 24.04 -15.73 -17.50
C GLU A 94 23.14 -16.61 -18.39
N GLU A 95 22.07 -17.16 -17.81
CA GLU A 95 21.06 -17.92 -18.55
C GLU A 95 20.43 -17.02 -19.61
N PHE A 96 20.88 -17.14 -20.87
CA PHE A 96 20.37 -16.35 -21.98
C PHE A 96 19.03 -16.91 -22.47
N TYR A 97 17.95 -16.17 -22.23
CA TYR A 97 16.62 -16.51 -22.73
C TYR A 97 16.28 -15.74 -24.01
N ALA A 98 15.98 -16.47 -25.08
CA ALA A 98 15.49 -15.91 -26.34
C ALA A 98 13.96 -15.91 -26.39
N SER A 99 13.35 -14.83 -26.88
CA SER A 99 11.90 -14.78 -27.14
C SER A 99 11.59 -15.29 -28.54
N LEU A 100 10.60 -16.16 -28.68
CA LEU A 100 10.17 -16.69 -29.97
C LEU A 100 8.65 -16.76 -30.07
N THR A 101 8.12 -16.61 -31.28
CA THR A 101 6.68 -16.73 -31.56
C THR A 101 6.40 -17.98 -32.39
N CYS A 102 5.51 -18.83 -31.89
CA CYS A 102 5.14 -20.08 -32.56
C CYS A 102 4.49 -19.77 -33.93
N PRO A 103 4.99 -20.35 -35.04
CA PRO A 103 4.42 -20.13 -36.37
C PRO A 103 3.04 -20.78 -36.57
N ALA A 104 2.68 -21.77 -35.74
CA ALA A 104 1.42 -22.50 -35.86
C ALA A 104 0.24 -21.81 -35.15
N CYS A 105 0.45 -21.27 -33.95
CA CYS A 105 -0.62 -20.66 -33.14
C CYS A 105 -0.41 -19.19 -32.78
N GLY A 106 0.75 -18.60 -33.11
CA GLY A 106 1.06 -17.21 -32.82
C GLY A 106 1.37 -16.89 -31.35
N HIS A 107 1.54 -17.91 -30.50
CA HIS A 107 1.90 -17.72 -29.09
C HIS A 107 3.39 -17.39 -28.94
N SER A 108 3.70 -16.29 -28.24
CA SER A 108 5.07 -15.89 -27.92
C SER A 108 5.49 -16.42 -26.54
N PHE A 109 6.68 -17.01 -26.46
CA PHE A 109 7.25 -17.58 -25.24
C PHE A 109 8.77 -17.47 -25.25
N TYR A 110 9.39 -17.74 -24.10
CA TYR A 110 10.85 -17.69 -23.91
C TYR A 110 11.40 -19.12 -23.82
N TYR A 111 12.60 -19.32 -24.36
CA TYR A 111 13.34 -20.58 -24.29
C TYR A 111 14.85 -20.29 -24.21
N GLN A 112 15.63 -21.26 -23.74
CA GLN A 112 17.09 -21.19 -23.71
C GLN A 112 17.66 -21.89 -24.94
N PRO A 113 18.28 -21.16 -25.88
CA PRO A 113 18.84 -21.77 -27.09
C PRO A 113 19.93 -22.82 -26.78
N ASP A 114 20.70 -22.60 -25.71
CA ASP A 114 21.84 -23.45 -25.34
C ASP A 114 21.42 -24.86 -24.85
N GLU A 115 20.14 -25.05 -24.51
CA GLU A 115 19.61 -26.37 -24.14
C GLU A 115 19.25 -27.24 -25.34
N TYR A 116 19.24 -26.70 -26.57
CA TYR A 116 18.80 -27.40 -27.77
C TYR A 116 19.96 -27.63 -28.74
N GLU A 117 20.02 -28.82 -29.34
CA GLU A 117 21.02 -29.12 -30.37
C GLU A 117 20.68 -28.46 -31.73
N GLU A 118 21.69 -28.19 -32.55
CA GLU A 118 21.49 -27.68 -33.91
C GLU A 118 20.60 -28.64 -34.74
N GLY A 119 19.36 -28.22 -35.01
CA GLY A 119 18.38 -29.00 -35.76
C GLY A 119 17.34 -29.73 -34.92
N GLU A 120 17.35 -29.54 -33.60
CA GLU A 120 16.29 -30.02 -32.71
C GLU A 120 15.00 -29.21 -32.90
N GLN A 121 13.86 -29.90 -32.81
CA GLN A 121 12.55 -29.29 -33.01
C GLN A 121 11.99 -28.80 -31.69
N LEU A 122 11.64 -27.52 -31.64
CA LEU A 122 11.11 -26.91 -30.45
C LEU A 122 9.59 -27.11 -30.36
N GLN A 123 9.11 -27.48 -29.18
CA GLN A 123 7.69 -27.72 -28.93
C GLN A 123 7.02 -26.45 -28.39
N CYS A 124 5.92 -26.02 -29.03
CA CYS A 124 5.14 -24.92 -28.51
C CYS A 124 4.38 -25.33 -27.22
N PRO A 125 4.51 -24.59 -26.10
CA PRO A 125 3.78 -24.89 -24.87
C PRO A 125 2.25 -24.68 -24.99
N SER A 126 1.80 -23.88 -25.97
CA SER A 126 0.39 -23.55 -26.14
C SER A 126 -0.36 -24.54 -27.04
N CYS A 127 0.21 -24.96 -28.17
CA CYS A 127 -0.47 -25.84 -29.13
C CYS A 127 0.14 -27.25 -29.23
N GLY A 128 1.30 -27.49 -28.60
CA GLY A 128 2.00 -28.77 -28.63
C GLY A 128 2.65 -29.12 -29.98
N GLY A 129 2.59 -28.22 -30.98
CA GLY A 129 3.21 -28.40 -32.29
C GLY A 129 4.73 -28.24 -32.24
N PHE A 130 5.43 -29.03 -33.04
CA PHE A 130 6.89 -28.98 -33.19
C PHE A 130 7.26 -28.17 -34.43
N PHE A 131 8.31 -27.35 -34.32
CA PHE A 131 8.84 -26.58 -35.44
C PHE A 131 10.34 -26.33 -35.27
N ASP A 132 11.04 -26.09 -36.38
CA ASP A 132 12.48 -25.91 -36.36
C ASP A 132 12.86 -24.54 -35.79
N LEU A 133 13.95 -24.50 -35.02
CA LEU A 133 14.53 -23.27 -34.50
C LEU A 133 14.95 -22.34 -35.66
N PRO A 134 14.68 -21.02 -35.58
CA PRO A 134 15.17 -20.08 -36.57
C PRO A 134 16.70 -20.09 -36.55
N ARG A 135 17.32 -20.44 -37.69
CA ARG A 135 18.77 -20.35 -37.86
C ARG A 135 19.19 -18.88 -37.70
N SER A 136 20.20 -18.65 -36.86
CA SER A 136 20.88 -17.35 -36.74
C SER A 136 21.46 -16.89 -38.07
#